data_AF-A0A3S3QFU8-F1
#
_entry.id   AF-A0A3S3QFU8-F1
#
_cell.length_a   1.000
_cell.length_b   1.000
_cell.length_c   1.000
_cell.angle_alpha   90.00
_cell.angle_beta   90.00
_cell.angle_gamma   90.00
#
_symmetry.space_group_name_H-M   'P 1'
#
loop_
_entity.id
_entity.type
_entity.pdbx_description
1 polymer ?
#
loop_
_entity_poly.entity_id
_entity_poly.type
_entity_poly.pdbx_seq_one_letter_code
_entity_poly.pdbx_strand_id
1 'polypeptide(L)'
;MLDSDKKIEVIKAINYIADHHQTHMVKYLLTDAMDPRIIHDLRYKGMSIYQIKMGAMEQLTGIKSVKEITYQPDSTVFKFYLDIVLKKGWMK
;
A
#
# COMPACT_ATOMS: atom_id res chain seq x y z
N MET A 1 -10.56 22.95 0.22
CA MET A 1 -11.10 21.59 0.43
C MET A 1 -10.93 20.82 -0.87
N LEU A 2 -9.87 20.00 -0.99
CA LEU A 2 -9.59 19.21 -2.19
C LEU A 2 -9.44 17.70 -1.88
N ASP A 3 -9.79 17.26 -0.65
CA ASP A 3 -8.94 16.28 0.04
C ASP A 3 -9.60 15.00 0.59
N SER A 4 -10.90 14.75 0.42
CA SER A 4 -11.53 13.52 0.96
C SER A 4 -11.91 12.52 -0.13
N ASP A 5 -12.61 12.95 -1.17
CA ASP A 5 -13.09 12.05 -2.23
C ASP A 5 -11.94 11.42 -3.01
N LYS A 6 -10.90 12.20 -3.33
CA LYS A 6 -9.67 11.70 -3.97
C LYS A 6 -8.95 10.64 -3.13
N LYS A 7 -8.96 10.76 -1.80
CA LYS A 7 -8.33 9.76 -0.91
C LYS A 7 -9.10 8.44 -0.94
N ILE A 8 -10.44 8.49 -1.01
CA ILE A 8 -11.28 7.30 -1.11
C ILE A 8 -11.05 6.58 -2.43
N GLU A 9 -10.94 7.31 -3.54
CA GLU A 9 -10.65 6.73 -4.86
C GLU A 9 -9.29 6.02 -4.88
N VAL A 10 -8.26 6.62 -4.27
CA VAL A 10 -6.94 5.99 -4.11
C VAL A 10 -7.04 4.69 -3.33
N ILE A 11 -7.79 4.66 -2.22
CA ILE A 11 -7.96 3.43 -1.42
C ILE A 11 -8.73 2.37 -2.20
N LYS A 12 -9.79 2.74 -2.91
CA LYS A 12 -10.52 1.81 -3.79
C LYS A 12 -9.60 1.21 -4.85
N ALA A 13 -8.74 2.03 -5.46
CA ALA A 13 -7.75 1.55 -6.42
C ALA A 13 -6.74 0.59 -5.78
N ILE A 14 -6.24 0.90 -4.57
CA ILE A 14 -5.31 0.02 -3.84
C ILE A 14 -5.95 -1.35 -3.57
N ASN A 15 -7.19 -1.37 -3.05
CA ASN A 15 -7.90 -2.62 -2.79
C ASN A 15 -8.19 -3.38 -4.07
N TYR A 16 -8.58 -2.69 -5.15
CA TYR A 16 -8.80 -3.32 -6.44
C TYR A 16 -7.55 -4.05 -6.94
N ILE A 17 -6.38 -3.41 -6.85
CA ILE A 17 -5.10 -4.02 -7.24
C ILE A 17 -4.86 -5.28 -6.41
N ALA A 18 -5.07 -5.21 -5.08
CA ALA A 18 -4.84 -6.33 -4.17
C ALA A 18 -5.79 -7.50 -4.38
N ASP A 19 -7.10 -7.24 -4.38
CA ASP A 19 -8.15 -8.26 -4.48
C ASP A 19 -8.09 -8.99 -5.82
N HIS A 20 -7.76 -8.28 -6.91
CA HIS A 20 -7.70 -8.84 -8.26
C HIS A 20 -6.29 -9.23 -8.71
N HIS A 21 -5.29 -9.19 -7.81
CA HIS A 21 -3.91 -9.56 -8.10
C HIS A 21 -3.33 -8.87 -9.35
N GLN A 22 -3.57 -7.56 -9.50
CA GLN A 22 -3.13 -6.78 -10.66
C GLN A 22 -1.64 -6.44 -10.58
N THR A 23 -0.79 -7.44 -10.78
CA THR A 23 0.68 -7.35 -10.61
C THR A 23 1.34 -6.26 -11.47
N HIS A 24 0.79 -5.99 -12.66
CA HIS A 24 1.25 -4.93 -13.55
C HIS A 24 1.00 -3.50 -13.01
N MET A 25 0.14 -3.36 -12.01
CA MET A 25 -0.20 -2.09 -11.34
C MET A 25 0.56 -1.88 -10.03
N VAL A 26 1.38 -2.84 -9.58
CA VAL A 26 2.07 -2.78 -8.28
C VAL A 26 2.96 -1.55 -8.13
N LYS A 27 3.53 -1.02 -9.22
CA LYS A 27 4.29 0.23 -9.21
C LYS A 27 3.50 1.41 -8.60
N TYR A 28 2.18 1.44 -8.76
CA TYR A 28 1.32 2.48 -8.21
C TYR A 28 1.12 2.32 -6.70
N LEU A 29 1.22 1.09 -6.16
CA LEU A 29 1.25 0.86 -4.72
C LEU A 29 2.56 1.31 -4.10
N LEU A 30 3.67 1.18 -4.83
CA LEU A 30 5.01 1.56 -4.36
C LEU A 30 5.33 3.05 -4.57
N THR A 31 4.61 3.73 -5.47
CA THR A 31 4.74 5.18 -5.66
C THR A 31 4.22 5.91 -4.42
N ASP A 32 5.01 6.82 -3.85
CA ASP A 32 4.68 7.54 -2.61
C ASP A 32 4.14 6.62 -1.51
N ALA A 33 4.76 5.44 -1.38
CA ALA A 33 4.29 4.42 -0.45
C ALA A 33 4.50 4.81 1.01
N MET A 34 5.48 5.67 1.30
CA MET A 34 5.82 6.12 2.65
C MET A 34 4.95 7.28 3.15
N ASP A 35 3.72 7.40 2.67
CA ASP A 35 2.81 8.50 3.00
C ASP A 35 2.16 8.31 4.39
N PRO A 36 2.47 9.15 5.40
CA PRO A 36 1.95 9.00 6.75
C PRO A 36 0.53 9.57 6.93
N ARG A 37 -0.08 10.17 5.89
CA ARG A 37 -1.37 10.85 6.02
C ARG A 37 -2.44 9.86 6.49
N ILE A 38 -3.14 10.22 7.57
CA ILE A 38 -4.21 9.42 8.15
C ILE A 38 -5.50 9.63 7.36
N ILE A 39 -6.22 8.52 7.15
CA ILE A 39 -7.53 8.50 6.52
C ILE A 39 -8.62 8.67 7.59
N HIS A 40 -9.54 9.59 7.32
CA HIS A 40 -10.69 9.88 8.19
C HIS A 40 -12.01 9.24 7.70
N ASP A 41 -11.98 8.50 6.58
CA ASP A 41 -13.12 7.67 6.15
C ASP A 41 -13.38 6.58 7.21
N LEU A 42 -14.65 6.37 7.55
CA LEU A 42 -15.06 5.43 8.61
C LEU A 42 -14.57 4.00 8.39
N ARG A 43 -14.44 3.56 7.13
CA ARG A 43 -13.99 2.20 6.78
C ARG A 43 -12.50 1.98 7.02
N TYR A 44 -11.72 3.06 7.01
CA TYR A 44 -10.26 3.05 7.15
C TYR A 44 -9.82 3.95 8.29
N LYS A 45 -10.71 4.18 9.27
CA LYS A 45 -10.55 5.21 10.29
C LYS A 45 -9.29 4.95 11.10
N GLY A 46 -8.36 5.90 11.03
CA GLY A 46 -7.10 5.83 11.77
C GLY A 46 -5.96 5.08 11.07
N MET A 47 -6.19 4.57 9.85
CA MET A 47 -5.10 4.00 9.03
C MET A 47 -4.39 5.08 8.23
N SER A 48 -3.06 4.98 8.13
CA SER A 48 -2.28 5.80 7.19
C SER A 48 -2.34 5.24 5.76
N ILE A 49 -2.11 6.10 4.76
CA ILE A 49 -1.96 5.66 3.36
C ILE A 49 -0.84 4.61 3.24
N TYR A 50 0.26 4.79 3.97
CA TYR A 50 1.34 3.80 4.09
C TYR A 50 0.82 2.44 4.59
N GLN A 51 0.04 2.41 5.68
CA GLN A 51 -0.51 1.16 6.21
C GLN A 51 -1.37 0.44 5.18
N ILE A 52 -2.24 1.19 4.48
CA ILE A 52 -3.13 0.64 3.47
C ILE A 52 -2.32 0.05 2.30
N LYS A 53 -1.30 0.77 1.81
CA LYS A 53 -0.44 0.31 0.71
C LYS A 53 0.39 -0.92 1.11
N MET A 54 1.03 -0.92 2.28
CA MET A 54 1.83 -2.07 2.73
C MET A 54 0.96 -3.28 3.06
N GLY A 55 -0.24 -3.07 3.61
CA GLY A 55 -1.22 -4.14 3.81
C GLY A 55 -1.68 -4.77 2.49
N ALA A 56 -1.92 -3.94 1.46
CA ALA A 56 -2.19 -4.42 0.12
C ALA A 56 -1.01 -5.22 -0.48
N MET A 57 0.24 -4.79 -0.23
CA MET A 57 1.43 -5.56 -0.64
C MET A 57 1.53 -6.91 0.07
N GLU A 58 1.22 -6.96 1.37
CA GLU A 58 1.17 -8.21 2.14
C GLU A 58 0.14 -9.19 1.55
N GLN A 59 -1.07 -8.69 1.26
CA GLN A 59 -2.14 -9.45 0.64
C GLN A 59 -1.74 -9.97 -0.76
N LEU A 60 -1.19 -9.10 -1.61
CA LEU A 60 -0.76 -9.43 -2.97
C LEU A 60 0.35 -10.46 -3.03
N THR A 61 1.32 -10.34 -2.12
CA THR A 61 2.49 -11.21 -2.12
C THR A 61 2.21 -12.52 -1.38
N GLY A 62 1.23 -12.53 -0.48
CA GLY A 62 0.98 -13.62 0.47
C GLY A 62 2.09 -13.77 1.51
N ILE A 63 2.97 -12.77 1.66
CA ILE A 63 4.16 -12.82 2.50
C ILE A 63 4.08 -11.71 3.55
N LYS A 64 4.15 -12.08 4.82
CA LYS A 64 4.18 -11.15 5.96
C LYS A 64 5.42 -10.27 5.92
N SER A 65 5.28 -9.00 6.29
CA SER A 65 6.42 -8.09 6.41
C SER A 65 7.38 -8.50 7.52
N VAL A 66 8.64 -8.08 7.37
CA VAL A 66 9.71 -8.30 8.37
C VAL A 66 9.45 -7.63 9.73
N LYS A 67 8.52 -6.67 9.76
CA LYS A 67 8.07 -5.94 10.94
C LYS A 67 6.59 -5.64 10.82
N GLU A 68 5.94 -5.35 11.94
CA GLU A 68 4.56 -4.89 11.95
C GLU A 68 4.38 -3.60 11.13
N ILE A 69 3.30 -3.54 10.35
CA ILE A 69 2.93 -2.38 9.53
C ILE A 69 2.14 -1.40 10.41
N THR A 70 2.83 -0.42 10.97
CA THR A 70 2.20 0.63 11.80
C THR A 70 1.90 1.89 10.99
N TYR A 71 1.22 2.87 11.61
CA TYR A 71 0.90 4.14 10.94
C TYR A 71 2.15 4.94 10.56
N GLN A 72 3.27 4.70 11.24
CA GLN A 72 4.56 5.30 10.96
C GLN A 72 5.23 4.58 9.78
N PRO A 73 5.57 5.31 8.70
CA PRO A 73 6.30 4.72 7.59
C PRO A 73 7.65 4.14 8.02
N ASP A 74 7.89 2.85 7.73
CA ASP A 74 9.18 2.20 7.93
C ASP A 74 9.79 1.82 6.58
N SER A 75 10.94 2.42 6.28
CA SER A 75 11.69 2.14 5.04
C SER A 75 12.09 0.67 4.90
N THR A 76 12.21 -0.07 6.00
CA THR A 76 12.57 -1.48 6.05
C THR A 76 11.45 -2.35 5.46
N VAL A 77 10.20 -2.07 5.86
CA VAL A 77 9.01 -2.75 5.33
C VAL A 77 8.81 -2.38 3.86
N PHE A 78 8.98 -1.10 3.50
CA PHE A 78 8.90 -0.67 2.11
C PHE A 78 9.93 -1.38 1.22
N LYS A 79 11.21 -1.41 1.63
CA LYS A 79 12.29 -2.08 0.88
C LYS A 79 12.04 -3.58 0.77
N PHE A 80 11.53 -4.21 1.83
CA PHE A 80 11.18 -5.64 1.80
C PHE A 80 10.20 -5.96 0.67
N TYR A 81 9.10 -5.20 0.55
CA TYR A 81 8.13 -5.43 -0.53
C TYR A 81 8.65 -5.00 -1.89
N LEU A 82 9.43 -3.92 -1.97
CA LEU A 82 10.10 -3.51 -3.21
C LEU A 82 10.98 -4.64 -3.77
N ASP A 83 11.81 -5.26 -2.93
CA ASP A 83 12.69 -6.36 -3.32
C ASP A 83 11.90 -7.58 -3.79
N ILE A 84 10.78 -7.91 -3.14
CA ILE A 84 9.90 -9.01 -3.57
C ILE A 84 9.35 -8.74 -4.97
N VAL A 85 8.87 -7.54 -5.22
CA VAL A 85 8.27 -7.13 -6.49
C VAL A 85 9.31 -7.18 -7.62
N LEU A 86 10.53 -6.71 -7.35
CA LEU A 86 11.64 -6.77 -8.30
C LEU A 86 12.03 -8.23 -8.59
N LYS A 87 12.16 -9.08 -7.57
CA LYS A 87 12.50 -10.51 -7.74
C LYS A 87 11.42 -11.27 -8.52
N LYS A 88 10.15 -10.91 -8.35
CA LYS A 88 9.03 -11.51 -9.08
C LYS A 88 8.86 -10.95 -10.51
N GLY A 89 9.63 -9.93 -10.89
CA GLY A 89 9.56 -9.30 -12.22
C GLY A 89 8.28 -8.49 -12.45
N TRP A 90 7.59 -8.09 -11.37
CA TRP A 90 6.36 -7.29 -11.42
C TRP A 90 6.64 -5.81 -11.67
N MET A 91 7.88 -5.39 -11.47
CA MET A 91 8.38 -4.06 -11.77
C MET A 91 9.76 -4.19 -12.40
N LYS A 92 10.02 -3.39 -13.43
CA LYS A 92 11.29 -3.30 -14.15
C LYS A 92 11.85 -1.90 -14.01
#